data_AF-A0A0D2N3C8-F1
#
_entry.id   AF-A0A0D2N3C8-F1
#
_cell.length_a   1.000
_cell.length_b   1.000
_cell.length_c   1.000
_cell.angle_alpha   90.00
_cell.angle_beta   90.00
_cell.angle_gamma   90.00
#
_symmetry.space_group_name_H-M   'P 1'
#
loop_
_entity.id
_entity.type
_entity.pdbx_description
1 polymer ?
#
loop_
_entity_poly.entity_id
_entity_poly.type
_entity_poly.pdbx_seq_one_letter_code
_entity_poly.pdbx_strand_id
1 'polypeptide(L)' 'MRRLEARHRRGAADFAAAMGALQAAHAAAPFSPQGDVGDLEDGAVYLESIDADHRRHYARKGRAPAPAAA' A
#
# COMPACT_ATOMS: atom_id res chain seq x y z
N MET A 1 13.54 16.17 13.28
CA MET A 1 14.09 16.23 11.91
C MET A 1 14.29 14.84 11.27
N ARG A 2 14.83 13.83 11.96
CA ARG A 2 15.15 12.49 11.41
C ARG A 2 14.07 11.81 10.52
N ARG A 3 12.78 11.95 10.84
CA ARG A 3 11.68 11.36 10.06
C ARG A 3 11.55 11.93 8.64
N LEU A 4 11.87 13.22 8.44
CA LEU A 4 11.76 13.84 7.12
C LEU A 4 12.93 13.47 6.20
N GLU A 5 14.08 13.15 6.79
CA GLU A 5 15.29 12.71 6.12
C GLU A 5 15.17 11.25 5.63
N ALA A 6 14.40 10.42 6.32
CA ALA A 6 14.10 9.04 5.93
C ALA A 6 13.12 8.91 4.75
N ARG A 7 12.61 10.01 4.20
CA ARG A 7 11.65 9.98 3.09
C ARG A 7 12.34 9.61 1.77
N HIS A 8 11.64 8.82 0.97
CA HIS A 8 12.06 8.48 -0.38
C HIS A 8 11.69 9.59 -1.37
N ARG A 9 12.69 10.08 -2.12
CA ARG A 9 12.44 10.94 -3.28
C ARG A 9 12.02 10.08 -4.47
N ARG A 10 11.11 10.61 -5.28
CA ARG A 10 10.61 9.98 -6.51
C ARG A 10 10.69 10.99 -7.65
N GLY A 11 10.90 10.50 -8.87
CA GLY A 11 10.87 11.34 -10.05
C GLY A 11 9.46 11.88 -10.31
N ALA A 12 9.37 13.01 -11.02
CA ALA A 12 8.08 13.58 -11.39
C ALA A 12 7.23 12.62 -12.25
N ALA A 13 7.89 11.85 -13.14
CA ALA A 13 7.23 10.85 -13.97
C ALA A 13 6.64 9.71 -13.11
N ASP A 14 7.41 9.18 -12.16
CA ASP A 14 6.95 8.11 -11.25
C ASP A 14 5.77 8.60 -10.40
N PHE A 15 5.84 9.85 -9.92
CA PHE A 15 4.75 10.47 -9.18
C PHE A 15 3.47 10.59 -10.04
N ALA A 16 3.59 11.08 -11.27
CA ALA A 16 2.45 11.21 -12.18
C ALA A 16 1.83 9.84 -12.51
N ALA A 17 2.66 8.81 -12.73
CA ALA A 17 2.20 7.45 -12.96
C ALA A 17 1.46 6.89 -11.72
N ALA A 18 2.00 7.11 -10.52
CA ALA A 18 1.35 6.70 -9.27
C ALA A 18 0.00 7.40 -9.07
N MET A 19 -0.12 8.69 -9.41
CA MET A 19 -1.38 9.42 -9.37
C MET A 19 -2.40 8.86 -10.38
N GLY A 20 -1.95 8.51 -11.59
CA GLY A 20 -2.80 7.86 -12.59
C GLY A 20 -3.30 6.49 -12.12
N ALA A 21 -2.43 5.67 -11.55
CA ALA A 21 -2.79 4.37 -10.98
C ALA A 21 -3.79 4.51 -9.81
N LEU A 22 -3.60 5.50 -8.93
CA LEU A 22 -4.52 5.81 -7.84
C LEU A 22 -5.93 6.14 -8.37
N GLN A 23 -6.00 6.98 -9.41
CA GLN A 23 -7.27 7.37 -10.01
C GLN A 23 -7.95 6.18 -10.69
N ALA A 24 -7.20 5.35 -11.42
CA ALA A 24 -7.75 4.17 -12.10
C ALA A 24 -8.25 3.10 -11.11
N ALA A 25 -7.57 2.95 -9.96
CA ALA A 25 -7.95 1.99 -8.92
C ALA A 25 -9.06 2.51 -7.99
N HIS A 26 -9.49 3.77 -8.14
CA HIS A 26 -10.51 4.35 -7.27
C HIS A 26 -11.83 3.57 -7.39
N ALA A 27 -12.30 3.05 -6.25
CA ALA A 27 -13.49 2.20 -6.15
C ALA A 27 -13.44 0.86 -6.92
N ALA A 28 -12.24 0.42 -7.36
CA ALA A 28 -12.08 -0.89 -7.96
C ALA A 28 -12.26 -2.01 -6.92
N ALA A 29 -13.04 -3.03 -7.28
CA ALA A 29 -13.24 -4.26 -6.51
C ALA A 29 -13.57 -5.42 -7.48
N PRO A 30 -12.92 -6.59 -7.36
CA PRO A 30 -11.78 -6.91 -6.49
C PRO A 30 -10.50 -6.18 -6.94
N PHE A 31 -9.61 -5.87 -5.99
CA PHE A 31 -8.36 -5.13 -6.27
C PHE A 31 -7.22 -5.54 -5.34
N SER A 32 -6.00 -5.65 -5.89
CA SER A 32 -4.78 -5.83 -5.11
C SER A 32 -3.73 -4.81 -5.57
N PRO A 33 -3.25 -3.93 -4.67
CA PRO A 33 -2.22 -2.94 -5.02
C PRO A 33 -0.90 -3.61 -5.42
N GLN A 34 -0.30 -3.17 -6.53
CA GLN A 34 0.98 -3.71 -7.03
C GLN A 34 2.22 -2.90 -6.57
N GLY A 35 2.11 -2.15 -5.47
CA GLY A 35 3.20 -1.33 -4.95
C GLY A 35 4.19 -2.14 -4.10
N ASP A 36 5.47 -1.77 -4.16
CA ASP A 36 6.48 -2.33 -3.25
C ASP A 36 6.28 -1.81 -1.83
N VAL A 37 6.17 -2.74 -0.87
CA VAL A 37 6.08 -2.45 0.57
C VAL A 37 7.47 -2.24 1.20
N GLY A 38 8.53 -2.51 0.44
CA GLY A 38 9.93 -2.33 0.80
C GLY A 38 10.28 -0.90 1.24
N ASP A 39 9.62 0.10 0.66
CA ASP A 39 9.83 1.52 0.99
C ASP A 39 9.09 1.99 2.26
N LEU A 40 8.19 1.18 2.83
CA LEU A 40 7.48 1.56 4.05
C LEU A 40 8.37 1.40 5.27
N GLU A 41 8.18 2.19 6.32
CA GLU A 41 8.87 1.94 7.59
C GLU A 41 8.28 0.70 8.30
N ASP A 42 9.10 0.04 9.13
CA ASP A 42 8.62 -1.08 9.94
C ASP A 42 7.48 -0.67 10.85
N GLY A 43 6.46 -1.52 10.95
CA GLY A 43 5.24 -1.23 11.69
C GLY A 43 4.20 -0.40 10.93
N ALA A 44 4.48 0.08 9.72
CA ALA A 44 3.51 0.74 8.86
C ALA A 44 2.38 -0.22 8.45
N VAL A 45 1.14 0.24 8.50
CA VAL A 45 -0.03 -0.50 8.02
C VAL A 45 -0.29 -0.13 6.56
N TYR A 46 -0.51 -1.12 5.70
CA TYR A 46 -0.73 -0.93 4.27
C TYR A 46 -1.90 -1.79 3.78
N LEU A 47 -2.49 -1.38 2.66
CA LEU A 47 -3.57 -2.11 2.00
C LEU A 47 -2.99 -3.29 1.23
N GLU A 48 -3.46 -4.49 1.53
CA GLU A 48 -3.05 -5.74 0.86
C GLU A 48 -4.02 -6.11 -0.27
N SER A 49 -5.32 -5.98 -0.02
CA SER A 49 -6.35 -6.24 -1.01
C SER A 49 -7.71 -5.62 -0.66
N ILE A 50 -8.58 -5.56 -1.67
CA ILE A 50 -10.01 -5.26 -1.56
C ILE A 50 -10.75 -6.42 -2.22
N ASP A 51 -11.68 -7.04 -1.51
CA ASP A 51 -12.48 -8.15 -2.04
C ASP A 51 -13.65 -7.66 -2.91
N ALA A 52 -14.44 -8.60 -3.46
CA ALA A 52 -15.59 -8.28 -4.32
C ALA A 52 -16.70 -7.52 -3.58
N ASP A 53 -16.79 -7.65 -2.26
CA ASP A 53 -17.76 -6.96 -1.40
C ASP A 53 -17.21 -5.64 -0.84
N HIS A 54 -16.12 -5.15 -1.42
CA HIS A 54 -15.43 -3.91 -1.02
C HIS A 54 -14.85 -3.93 0.39
N ARG A 55 -14.67 -5.11 1.00
CA ARG A 55 -13.96 -5.26 2.28
C ARG A 55 -12.48 -5.06 2.05
N ARG A 56 -11.85 -4.25 2.91
CA ARG A 56 -10.42 -3.89 2.80
C ARG A 56 -9.59 -4.72 3.77
N HIS A 57 -8.60 -5.40 3.24
CA HIS A 57 -7.65 -6.22 3.99
C HIS A 57 -6.34 -5.46 4.14
N TYR A 58 -5.89 -5.29 5.38
CA TYR A 58 -4.68 -4.54 5.71
C TYR A 58 -3.66 -5.44 6.39
N ALA A 59 -2.41 -5.26 6.01
CA ALA A 59 -1.27 -5.91 6.64
C ALA A 59 -0.37 -4.85 7.30
N ARG A 60 0.59 -5.30 8.12
CA ARG A 60 1.57 -4.43 8.76
C ARG A 60 2.97 -4.89 8.42
N LYS A 61 3.81 -3.97 7.94
CA LYS A 61 5.21 -4.29 7.61
C LYS A 61 5.96 -4.76 8.86
N GLY A 62 6.72 -5.84 8.70
CA GLY A 62 7.49 -6.46 9.78
C GLY A 62 6.65 -7.29 10.77
N ARG A 63 5.33 -7.38 10.59
CA ARG A 63 4.48 -8.29 11.36
C ARG A 63 4.11 -9.49 10.49
N ALA A 64 4.35 -10.70 11.00
CA ALA A 64 3.81 -11.91 10.36
C ALA A 64 2.27 -11.80 10.26
N PRO A 65 1.65 -12.27 9.16
CA PRO A 65 0.20 -12.28 9.06
C PRO A 65 -0.39 -13.04 10.25
N ALA A 66 -1.47 -12.50 10.83
CA ALA A 66 -2.21 -13.22 11.86
C ALA A 66 -2.71 -14.54 11.26
N PRO A 67 -2.69 -15.66 12.00
CA PRO A 67 -3.22 -16.92 11.50
C PRO A 67 -4.67 -16.72 11.07
N ALA A 68 -5.02 -17.29 9.91
CA ALA A 68 -6.38 -17.28 9.40
C ALA A 68 -7.32 -17.82 10.50
N ALA A 69 -8.34 -17.04 10.85
CA ALA A 69 -9.37 -17.51 11.77
C ALA A 69 -10.06 -18.72 11.11
N ALA A 70 -10.00 -19.87 11.80
CA ALA A 70 -10.58 -21.14 11.39
C ALA A 70 -12.11 -21.12 11.42
#